data_AF-B4QES4-F1
#
_entry.id   AF-B4QES4-F1
#
_cell.length_a   1.000
_cell.length_b   1.000
_cell.length_c   1.000
_cell.angle_alpha   90.00
_cell.angle_beta   90.00
_cell.angle_gamma   90.00
#
_symmetry.space_group_name_H-M   'P 1'
#
loop_
_entity.id
_entity.type
_entity.pdbx_description
1 polymer ?
#
loop_
_entity_poly.entity_id
_entity_poly.type
_entity_poly.pdbx_seq_one_letter_code
_entity_poly.pdbx_strand_id
1 'polypeptide(L)'
;MSPGIISQEVNGRQEPTEAARDERHGRRRRVAVVGAGLVGSLAALNFARMGNDVDLYEYREDIRQALVVQGRSINLALSQRGRKALAAVGLEQEVLGTAIPMRGRMLHDVRGNSSVVLYDPINKQCLYSVGRRQLNEDKSFTVTLSMPFEIFASIQNQNDLLAFFRLHFRDALPLIGEQQLIKDFFKTRPQFLVSIKCRPYHYADKALILGDAAHAMVPYYGQGMNAGMEDVTLLTDILAKQLPLDETLALFTESRWQDAFAICDLAMYNYVEMRDLTKRWTFRLRKWLDTLLFRLFPGWIPLYNSVSFSSMPYRQCIANRKWQDQLLKRISGATILTAIVTGGAIYAQRFL
;
A
#
# COMPACT_ATOMS: atom_id res chain seq x y z
N MET A 1 -71.18 -23.26 -4.36
CA MET A 1 -69.87 -23.90 -4.52
C MET A 1 -69.29 -23.42 -5.84
N SER A 2 -68.16 -22.74 -5.75
CA SER A 2 -67.63 -21.82 -6.77
C SER A 2 -67.15 -22.51 -8.06
N PRO A 3 -67.18 -21.78 -9.19
CA PRO A 3 -66.66 -22.20 -10.49
C PRO A 3 -65.13 -22.13 -10.58
N GLY A 4 -64.57 -22.79 -11.60
CA GLY A 4 -63.15 -23.05 -11.80
C GLY A 4 -62.23 -21.83 -11.93
N ILE A 5 -60.95 -22.10 -11.67
CA ILE A 5 -59.84 -21.15 -11.85
C ILE A 5 -58.91 -21.70 -12.94
N ILE A 6 -58.76 -20.86 -13.97
CA ILE A 6 -57.82 -20.92 -15.07
C ILE A 6 -56.40 -20.67 -14.52
N SER A 7 -55.45 -21.58 -14.72
CA SER A 7 -54.02 -21.24 -14.62
C SER A 7 -53.50 -20.82 -15.99
N GLN A 8 -53.24 -19.52 -16.11
CA GLN A 8 -52.66 -18.86 -17.28
C GLN A 8 -51.22 -19.34 -17.53
N GLU A 9 -50.89 -19.54 -18.81
CA GLU A 9 -49.51 -19.69 -19.30
C GLU A 9 -48.65 -18.49 -18.88
N VAL A 10 -47.70 -18.73 -17.98
CA VAL A 10 -46.63 -17.77 -17.70
C VAL A 10 -45.54 -17.99 -18.74
N ASN A 11 -45.62 -17.20 -19.80
CA ASN A 11 -44.51 -16.65 -20.59
C ASN A 11 -43.25 -17.53 -20.64
N GLY A 12 -43.19 -18.39 -21.67
CA GLY A 12 -41.98 -19.12 -22.05
C GLY A 12 -40.84 -18.18 -22.41
N ARG A 13 -40.03 -17.80 -21.43
CA ARG A 13 -38.64 -17.42 -21.68
C ARG A 13 -37.91 -18.72 -22.02
N GLN A 14 -37.81 -19.02 -23.31
CA GLN A 14 -36.83 -19.98 -23.81
C GLN A 14 -35.47 -19.59 -23.21
N GLU A 15 -34.84 -20.51 -22.48
CA GLU A 15 -33.44 -20.34 -22.13
C GLU A 15 -32.67 -20.10 -23.42
N PRO A 16 -31.80 -19.07 -23.49
CA PRO A 16 -31.00 -18.85 -24.68
C PRO A 16 -30.13 -20.09 -24.89
N THR A 17 -30.17 -20.60 -26.12
CA THR A 17 -29.32 -21.68 -26.61
C THR A 17 -27.86 -21.39 -26.27
N GLU A 18 -27.07 -22.43 -26.06
CA GLU A 18 -25.64 -22.34 -25.70
C GLU A 18 -24.86 -21.42 -26.67
N ALA A 19 -25.22 -21.44 -27.95
CA ALA A 19 -24.70 -20.53 -28.98
C ALA A 19 -25.04 -19.04 -28.76
N ALA A 20 -26.24 -18.72 -28.24
CA ALA A 20 -26.64 -17.35 -27.93
C ALA A 20 -26.06 -16.82 -26.59
N ARG A 21 -25.51 -17.71 -25.75
CA ARG A 21 -24.69 -17.34 -24.58
C ARG A 21 -23.26 -16.97 -24.99
N ASP A 22 -22.76 -17.63 -26.04
CA ASP A 22 -21.40 -17.48 -26.56
C ASP A 22 -21.19 -16.15 -27.32
N GLU A 23 -22.22 -15.63 -28.00
CA GLU A 23 -22.11 -14.36 -28.74
C GLU A 23 -22.11 -13.11 -27.85
N ARG A 24 -22.56 -13.20 -26.59
CA ARG A 24 -22.59 -12.06 -25.64
C ARG A 24 -21.36 -11.97 -24.74
N HIS A 25 -20.58 -13.05 -24.61
CA HIS A 25 -19.37 -13.07 -23.80
C HIS A 25 -18.17 -13.14 -24.73
N GLY A 26 -17.33 -12.10 -24.72
CA GLY A 26 -16.04 -12.17 -25.42
C GLY A 26 -15.33 -13.49 -25.09
N ARG A 27 -14.85 -14.18 -26.12
CA ARG A 27 -14.24 -15.53 -26.12
C ARG A 27 -13.71 -15.96 -24.74
N ARG A 28 -14.39 -16.93 -24.10
CA ARG A 28 -13.97 -17.55 -22.83
C ARG A 28 -12.50 -17.98 -22.94
N ARG A 29 -11.63 -17.39 -22.11
CA ARG A 29 -10.19 -17.70 -22.12
C ARG A 29 -9.85 -18.68 -21.01
N ARG A 30 -8.82 -19.50 -21.23
CA ARG A 30 -8.17 -20.26 -20.17
C ARG A 30 -6.94 -19.51 -19.68
N VAL A 31 -6.87 -19.24 -18.38
CA VAL A 31 -5.82 -18.42 -17.76
C VAL A 31 -5.19 -19.21 -16.63
N ALA A 32 -3.86 -19.36 -16.69
CA ALA A 32 -3.08 -19.91 -15.58
C ALA A 32 -2.57 -18.75 -14.70
N VAL A 33 -2.87 -18.78 -13.41
CA VAL A 33 -2.33 -17.86 -12.41
C VAL A 33 -1.31 -18.59 -11.55
N VAL A 34 -0.07 -18.11 -11.55
CA VAL A 34 1.02 -18.72 -10.78
C VAL A 34 1.29 -17.89 -9.51
N GLY A 35 0.95 -18.48 -8.36
CA GLY A 35 1.08 -17.92 -7.01
C GLY A 35 -0.27 -17.53 -6.40
N ALA A 36 -0.72 -18.25 -5.38
CA ALA A 36 -1.94 -17.94 -4.61
C ALA A 36 -1.66 -16.98 -3.44
N GLY A 37 -0.81 -15.97 -3.69
CA GLY A 37 -0.64 -14.84 -2.80
C GLY A 37 -1.85 -13.90 -2.82
N LEU A 38 -1.69 -12.73 -2.21
CA LEU A 38 -2.76 -11.72 -2.15
C LEU A 38 -3.16 -11.21 -3.53
N VAL A 39 -2.17 -10.90 -4.38
CA VAL A 39 -2.38 -10.39 -5.73
C VAL A 39 -2.89 -11.48 -6.67
N GLY A 40 -2.26 -12.66 -6.65
CA GLY A 40 -2.65 -13.77 -7.53
C GLY A 40 -4.05 -14.30 -7.22
N SER A 41 -4.42 -14.45 -5.93
CA SER A 41 -5.77 -14.86 -5.55
C SER A 41 -6.83 -13.82 -5.97
N LEU A 42 -6.53 -12.52 -5.84
CA LEU A 42 -7.43 -11.47 -6.30
C LEU A 42 -7.55 -11.44 -7.83
N ALA A 43 -6.46 -11.66 -8.56
CA ALA A 43 -6.45 -11.75 -10.02
C ALA A 43 -7.28 -12.96 -10.50
N ALA A 44 -7.05 -14.13 -9.91
CA ALA A 44 -7.82 -15.35 -10.21
C ALA A 44 -9.32 -15.15 -10.01
N LEU A 45 -9.71 -14.52 -8.89
CA LEU A 45 -11.10 -14.19 -8.61
C LEU A 45 -11.69 -13.24 -9.67
N ASN A 46 -10.96 -12.19 -10.07
CA ASN A 46 -11.41 -11.26 -11.10
C ASN A 46 -11.57 -11.96 -12.45
N PHE A 47 -10.59 -12.75 -12.89
CA PHE A 47 -10.65 -13.47 -14.17
C PHE A 47 -11.82 -14.46 -14.21
N ALA A 48 -12.07 -15.18 -13.11
CA ALA A 48 -13.22 -16.09 -13.01
C ALA A 48 -14.56 -15.33 -13.07
N ARG A 49 -14.68 -14.18 -12.40
CA ARG A 49 -15.88 -13.32 -12.48
C ARG A 49 -16.14 -12.74 -13.87
N MET A 50 -15.10 -12.61 -14.69
CA MET A 50 -15.21 -12.22 -16.10
C MET A 50 -15.59 -13.40 -17.02
N GLY A 51 -15.84 -14.60 -16.46
CA GLY A 51 -16.27 -15.78 -17.22
C GLY A 51 -15.12 -16.59 -17.82
N ASN A 52 -13.87 -16.38 -17.39
CA ASN A 52 -12.72 -17.16 -17.85
C ASN A 52 -12.54 -18.45 -17.03
N ASP A 53 -11.93 -19.47 -17.65
CA ASP A 53 -11.46 -20.67 -16.97
C ASP A 53 -10.11 -20.39 -16.31
N VAL A 54 -10.03 -20.48 -14.98
CA VAL A 54 -8.84 -20.10 -14.23
C VAL A 54 -8.24 -21.29 -13.51
N ASP A 55 -6.99 -21.62 -13.85
CA ASP A 55 -6.17 -22.58 -13.13
C ASP A 55 -5.21 -21.82 -12.19
N LEU A 56 -5.38 -21.95 -10.87
CA LEU A 56 -4.54 -21.30 -9.86
C LEU A 56 -3.53 -22.29 -9.28
N TYR A 57 -2.24 -22.00 -9.45
CA TYR A 57 -1.13 -22.81 -8.96
C TYR A 57 -0.46 -22.13 -7.77
N GLU A 58 -0.21 -22.85 -6.69
CA GLU A 58 0.54 -22.38 -5.52
C GLU A 58 1.56 -23.43 -5.12
N TYR A 59 2.77 -22.97 -4.80
CA TYR A 59 3.87 -23.84 -4.40
C TYR A 59 3.69 -24.34 -2.96
N ARG A 60 3.16 -23.48 -2.08
CA ARG A 60 2.93 -23.80 -0.67
C ARG A 60 1.70 -24.67 -0.49
N GLU A 61 1.65 -25.34 0.66
CA GLU A 61 0.43 -26.00 1.13
C GLU A 61 -0.71 -24.98 1.34
N ASP A 62 -1.94 -25.47 1.29
CA ASP A 62 -3.12 -24.66 1.57
C ASP A 62 -3.08 -24.15 3.02
N ILE A 63 -2.91 -22.84 3.17
CA ILE A 63 -2.79 -22.17 4.46
C ILE A 63 -4.04 -22.29 5.33
N ARG A 64 -5.19 -22.69 4.75
CA ARG A 64 -6.43 -22.96 5.49
C ARG A 64 -6.39 -24.29 6.24
N GLN A 65 -5.51 -25.20 5.81
CA GLN A 65 -5.32 -26.53 6.38
C GLN A 65 -3.98 -26.66 7.13
N ALA A 66 -3.02 -25.79 6.84
CA ALA A 66 -1.70 -25.82 7.44
C ALA A 66 -1.71 -25.43 8.94
N LEU A 67 -1.03 -26.23 9.76
CA LEU A 67 -0.81 -25.94 11.20
C LEU A 67 0.11 -24.73 11.43
N VAL A 68 1.05 -24.48 10.51
CA VAL A 68 2.01 -23.38 10.58
C VAL A 68 2.06 -22.66 9.24
N VAL A 69 1.58 -21.43 9.20
CA VAL A 69 1.64 -20.61 7.99
C VAL A 69 2.99 -19.88 7.94
N GLN A 70 3.83 -20.19 6.96
CA GLN A 70 5.05 -19.42 6.70
C GLN A 70 4.75 -18.24 5.75
N GLY A 71 5.25 -17.04 6.09
CA GLY A 71 5.04 -15.84 5.27
C GLY A 71 5.99 -14.71 5.65
N ARG A 72 6.25 -13.81 4.69
CA ARG A 72 7.24 -12.71 4.83
C ARG A 72 6.79 -11.58 5.75
N SER A 73 5.49 -11.31 5.79
CA SER A 73 4.89 -10.27 6.64
C SER A 73 3.72 -10.85 7.40
N ILE A 74 3.59 -10.44 8.67
CA ILE A 74 2.55 -10.94 9.56
C ILE A 74 1.32 -10.01 9.54
N ASN A 75 1.55 -8.70 9.65
CA ASN A 75 0.52 -7.67 9.54
C ASN A 75 0.78 -6.77 8.33
N LEU A 76 -0.29 -6.42 7.61
CA LEU A 76 -0.25 -5.60 6.40
C LEU A 76 -1.12 -4.36 6.60
N ALA A 77 -0.59 -3.20 6.21
CA ALA A 77 -1.32 -1.95 6.24
C ALA A 77 -2.19 -1.83 4.97
N LEU A 78 -3.49 -2.06 5.10
CA LEU A 78 -4.46 -1.88 4.04
C LEU A 78 -4.85 -0.40 3.92
N SER A 79 -4.65 0.17 2.73
CA SER A 79 -4.91 1.58 2.41
C SER A 79 -6.07 1.72 1.41
N GLN A 80 -6.40 2.94 0.98
CA GLN A 80 -7.53 3.20 0.08
C GLN A 80 -7.49 2.38 -1.22
N ARG A 81 -6.30 2.11 -1.76
CA ARG A 81 -6.12 1.37 -3.02
C ARG A 81 -6.46 -0.10 -2.87
N GLY A 82 -5.90 -0.77 -1.85
CA GLY A 82 -6.24 -2.16 -1.56
C GLY A 82 -7.70 -2.32 -1.18
N ARG A 83 -8.27 -1.38 -0.40
CA ARG A 83 -9.70 -1.34 -0.09
C ARG A 83 -10.57 -1.26 -1.33
N LYS A 84 -10.26 -0.36 -2.26
CA LYS A 84 -10.99 -0.22 -3.52
C LYS A 84 -10.95 -1.51 -4.36
N ALA A 85 -9.80 -2.15 -4.43
CA ALA A 85 -9.64 -3.41 -5.15
C ALA A 85 -10.45 -4.56 -4.51
N LEU A 86 -10.48 -4.65 -3.18
CA LEU A 86 -11.32 -5.61 -2.46
C LEU A 86 -12.82 -5.29 -2.60
N ALA A 87 -13.19 -4.01 -2.61
CA ALA A 87 -14.57 -3.57 -2.78
C ALA A 87 -15.12 -3.99 -4.16
N ALA A 88 -14.30 -3.91 -5.21
CA ALA A 88 -14.66 -4.33 -6.56
C ALA A 88 -15.08 -5.82 -6.65
N VAL A 89 -14.61 -6.66 -5.72
CA VAL A 89 -14.98 -8.08 -5.64
C VAL A 89 -15.91 -8.40 -4.45
N GLY A 90 -16.37 -7.40 -3.70
CA GLY A 90 -17.28 -7.56 -2.57
C GLY A 90 -16.63 -8.05 -1.27
N LEU A 91 -15.30 -8.00 -1.14
CA LEU A 91 -14.56 -8.53 0.01
C LEU A 91 -14.11 -7.46 1.01
N GLU A 92 -14.31 -6.17 0.72
CA GLU A 92 -13.83 -5.10 1.60
C GLU A 92 -14.37 -5.23 3.02
N GLN A 93 -15.70 -5.38 3.19
CA GLN A 93 -16.31 -5.42 4.52
C GLN A 93 -15.91 -6.66 5.32
N GLU A 94 -15.75 -7.81 4.66
CA GLU A 94 -15.29 -9.04 5.30
C GLU A 94 -13.86 -8.88 5.84
N VAL A 95 -12.96 -8.30 5.03
CA VAL A 95 -11.58 -8.04 5.44
C VAL A 95 -11.53 -7.00 6.56
N LEU A 96 -12.29 -5.91 6.44
CA LEU A 96 -12.33 -4.85 7.45
C LEU A 96 -12.95 -5.31 8.78
N GLY A 97 -13.88 -6.28 8.74
CA GLY A 97 -14.51 -6.84 9.95
C GLY A 97 -13.54 -7.50 10.92
N THR A 98 -12.34 -7.87 10.45
CA THR A 98 -11.27 -8.45 11.28
C THR A 98 -10.06 -7.53 11.41
N ALA A 99 -10.08 -6.34 10.81
CA ALA A 99 -8.94 -5.44 10.74
C ALA A 99 -8.94 -4.40 11.87
N ILE A 100 -7.74 -3.99 12.31
CA ILE A 100 -7.59 -2.99 13.38
C ILE A 100 -7.30 -1.61 12.76
N PRO A 101 -8.10 -0.56 13.03
CA PRO A 101 -7.85 0.77 12.48
C PRO A 101 -6.62 1.44 13.11
N MET A 102 -5.71 1.92 12.25
CA MET A 102 -4.50 2.66 12.59
C MET A 102 -4.64 4.12 12.16
N ARG A 103 -4.92 5.01 13.10
CA ARG A 103 -5.18 6.45 12.85
C ARG A 103 -3.92 7.29 12.65
N GLY A 104 -2.76 6.76 13.01
CA GLY A 104 -1.50 7.47 12.96
C GLY A 104 -0.33 6.58 13.35
N ARG A 105 0.84 7.21 13.49
CA ARG A 105 2.06 6.60 14.00
C ARG A 105 2.25 7.02 15.45
N MET A 106 2.57 6.06 16.31
CA MET A 106 3.17 6.34 17.62
C MET A 106 4.68 6.35 17.45
N LEU A 107 5.33 7.47 17.77
CA LEU A 107 6.77 7.63 17.72
C LEU A 107 7.32 7.50 19.14
N HIS A 108 8.29 6.61 19.30
CA HIS A 108 9.00 6.37 20.56
C HIS A 108 10.41 6.92 20.44
N ASP A 109 10.82 7.79 21.36
CA ASP A 109 12.21 8.27 21.43
C ASP A 109 13.07 7.42 22.38
N VAL A 110 14.40 7.60 22.32
CA VAL A 110 15.35 6.85 23.15
C VAL A 110 15.25 7.14 24.65
N ARG A 111 14.52 8.21 25.04
CA ARG A 111 14.27 8.56 26.43
C ARG A 111 12.98 7.93 26.96
N GLY A 112 12.21 7.25 26.11
CA GLY A 112 10.92 6.65 26.45
C GLY A 112 9.72 7.58 26.30
N ASN A 113 9.89 8.77 25.68
CA ASN A 113 8.74 9.62 25.39
C ASN A 113 8.02 9.14 24.14
N SER A 114 6.69 9.18 24.18
CA SER A 114 5.83 8.84 23.06
C SER A 114 5.16 10.08 22.46
N SER A 115 5.07 10.16 21.13
CA SER A 115 4.30 11.20 20.44
C SER A 115 3.49 10.64 19.28
N VAL A 116 2.29 11.19 19.07
CA VAL A 116 1.39 10.74 18.00
C VAL A 116 1.50 11.65 16.78
N VAL A 117 1.65 11.04 15.61
CA VAL A 117 1.51 11.71 14.31
C VAL A 117 0.33 11.09 13.58
N LEU A 118 -0.79 11.82 13.52
CA LEU A 118 -1.97 11.37 12.80
C LEU A 118 -1.69 11.30 11.29
N TYR A 119 -2.25 10.29 10.64
CA TYR A 119 -2.11 10.14 9.19
C TYR A 119 -2.93 11.18 8.43
N ASP A 120 -4.18 11.38 8.83
CA ASP A 120 -5.05 12.43 8.30
C ASP A 120 -5.74 13.18 9.45
N PRO A 121 -5.17 14.30 9.92
CA PRO A 121 -5.76 15.08 10.99
C PRO A 121 -7.04 15.83 10.57
N ILE A 122 -7.32 15.94 9.27
CA ILE A 122 -8.45 16.71 8.72
C ILE A 122 -9.65 15.81 8.52
N ASN A 123 -9.54 14.83 7.62
CA ASN A 123 -10.66 13.95 7.25
C ASN A 123 -10.76 12.71 8.15
N LYS A 124 -9.82 12.55 9.09
CA LYS A 124 -9.78 11.43 10.06
C LYS A 124 -9.73 10.05 9.41
N GLN A 125 -9.20 9.96 8.18
CA GLN A 125 -8.94 8.69 7.51
C GLN A 125 -7.86 7.88 8.25
N CYS A 126 -7.94 6.56 8.13
CA CYS A 126 -7.01 5.64 8.78
C CYS A 126 -6.60 4.50 7.85
N LEU A 127 -5.47 3.88 8.16
CA LEU A 127 -5.06 2.61 7.56
C LEU A 127 -5.66 1.46 8.39
N TYR A 128 -5.77 0.28 7.81
CA TYR A 128 -6.26 -0.90 8.53
C TYR A 128 -5.17 -1.94 8.63
N SER A 129 -4.85 -2.40 9.83
CA SER A 129 -3.94 -3.52 10.05
C SER A 129 -4.70 -4.81 9.79
N VAL A 130 -4.40 -5.45 8.67
CA VAL A 130 -4.92 -6.75 8.30
C VAL A 130 -3.85 -7.77 8.65
N GLY A 131 -4.13 -8.60 9.66
CA GLY A 131 -3.26 -9.66 10.13
C GLY A 131 -3.89 -11.02 9.87
N ARG A 132 -3.20 -12.08 10.27
CA ARG A 132 -3.82 -13.40 10.36
C ARG A 132 -4.83 -13.37 11.50
N ARG A 133 -6.01 -13.97 11.30
CA ARG A 133 -7.17 -13.92 12.22
C ARG A 133 -6.79 -13.99 13.71
N GLN A 134 -5.92 -14.93 14.08
CA GLN A 134 -5.47 -15.18 15.45
C GLN A 134 -4.74 -13.98 16.11
N LEU A 135 -3.97 -13.19 15.34
CA LEU A 135 -3.16 -12.08 15.88
C LEU A 135 -3.95 -10.80 16.12
N ASN A 136 -5.05 -10.63 15.40
CA ASN A 136 -5.96 -9.50 15.67
C ASN A 136 -6.88 -9.83 16.85
N GLU A 137 -7.15 -11.11 17.10
CA GLU A 137 -7.97 -11.60 18.22
C GLU A 137 -7.21 -11.56 19.56
N ASP A 138 -5.90 -11.84 19.58
CA ASP A 138 -5.08 -11.89 20.80
C ASP A 138 -4.54 -10.51 21.27
N LYS A 139 -4.85 -9.43 20.54
CA LYS A 139 -4.40 -8.05 20.81
C LYS A 139 -2.88 -7.92 20.92
N SER A 140 -2.13 -8.78 20.25
CA SER A 140 -0.66 -8.73 20.21
C SER A 140 -0.15 -7.74 19.15
N PHE A 141 1.14 -7.43 19.21
CA PHE A 141 1.85 -6.67 18.18
C PHE A 141 2.99 -7.52 17.62
N THR A 142 3.13 -7.51 16.29
CA THR A 142 4.35 -8.01 15.64
C THR A 142 5.33 -6.86 15.46
N VAL A 143 6.55 -7.05 15.97
CA VAL A 143 7.64 -6.08 15.80
C VAL A 143 8.58 -6.53 14.69
N THR A 144 8.97 -5.60 13.81
CA THR A 144 10.01 -5.82 12.80
C THR A 144 11.18 -4.89 13.10
N LEU A 145 12.35 -5.47 13.42
CA LEU A 145 13.59 -4.73 13.60
C LEU A 145 14.31 -4.59 12.25
N SER A 146 14.61 -3.35 11.85
CA SER A 146 15.37 -3.04 10.64
C SER A 146 16.64 -2.28 10.99
N MET A 147 17.79 -2.86 10.68
CA MET A 147 19.11 -2.22 10.82
C MET A 147 20.11 -2.84 9.83
N PRO A 148 21.25 -2.19 9.55
CA PRO A 148 22.29 -2.74 8.68
C PRO A 148 22.77 -4.12 9.15
N PHE A 149 23.17 -4.98 8.20
CA PHE A 149 23.62 -6.34 8.49
C PHE A 149 24.86 -6.37 9.38
N GLU A 150 25.70 -5.35 9.31
CA GLU A 150 26.89 -5.19 10.15
C GLU A 150 26.52 -5.03 11.63
N ILE A 151 25.41 -4.33 11.92
CA ILE A 151 24.91 -4.19 13.29
C ILE A 151 24.33 -5.52 13.77
N PHE A 152 23.58 -6.23 12.93
CA PHE A 152 23.14 -7.59 13.26
C PHE A 152 24.32 -8.52 13.54
N ALA A 153 25.38 -8.48 12.73
CA ALA A 153 26.57 -9.31 12.90
C ALA A 153 27.37 -8.99 14.18
N SER A 154 27.25 -7.75 14.69
CA SER A 154 27.89 -7.34 15.94
C SER A 154 27.24 -7.92 17.20
N ILE A 155 25.99 -8.39 17.12
CA ILE A 155 25.25 -8.99 18.24
C ILE A 155 25.48 -10.50 18.23
N GLN A 156 26.39 -10.99 19.07
CA GLN A 156 26.81 -12.39 19.05
C GLN A 156 26.14 -13.23 20.13
N ASN A 157 25.73 -12.61 21.23
CA ASN A 157 25.13 -13.30 22.38
C ASN A 157 23.98 -12.51 23.02
N GLN A 158 23.32 -13.12 24.00
CA GLN A 158 22.18 -12.53 24.70
C GLN A 158 22.52 -11.22 25.43
N ASN A 159 23.74 -11.08 25.96
CA ASN A 159 24.13 -9.86 26.68
C ASN A 159 24.28 -8.69 25.70
N ASP A 160 24.88 -8.92 24.54
CA ASP A 160 24.99 -7.92 23.47
C ASP A 160 23.59 -7.46 23.03
N LEU A 161 22.66 -8.39 22.84
CA LEU A 161 21.29 -8.11 22.44
C LEU A 161 20.56 -7.25 23.47
N LEU A 162 20.63 -7.65 24.74
CA LEU A 162 19.98 -6.90 25.82
C LEU A 162 20.63 -5.53 26.03
N ALA A 163 21.94 -5.41 25.92
CA ALA A 163 22.64 -4.12 25.98
C ALA A 163 22.21 -3.20 24.83
N PHE A 164 22.12 -3.73 23.60
CA PHE A 164 21.65 -3.01 22.42
C PHE A 164 20.22 -2.51 22.61
N PHE A 165 19.29 -3.35 23.08
CA PHE A 165 17.91 -2.94 23.34
C PHE A 165 17.79 -1.93 24.49
N ARG A 166 18.56 -2.07 25.57
CA ARG A 166 18.56 -1.08 26.67
C ARG A 166 19.06 0.29 26.22
N LEU A 167 20.01 0.32 25.28
CA LEU A 167 20.58 1.56 24.73
C LEU A 167 19.65 2.22 23.71
N HIS A 168 19.05 1.46 22.80
CA HIS A 168 18.34 2.00 21.64
C HIS A 168 16.80 1.91 21.72
N PHE A 169 16.26 0.96 22.49
CA PHE A 169 14.84 0.60 22.54
C PHE A 169 14.40 0.27 23.98
N ARG A 170 14.74 1.15 24.92
CA ARG A 170 14.60 0.92 26.37
C ARG A 170 13.16 0.55 26.78
N ASP A 171 12.18 1.19 26.18
CA ASP A 171 10.75 1.00 26.45
C ASP A 171 10.16 -0.24 25.77
N ALA A 172 10.78 -0.73 24.68
CA ALA A 172 10.34 -1.94 24.00
C ALA A 172 10.70 -3.22 24.78
N LEU A 173 11.83 -3.22 25.49
CA LEU A 173 12.30 -4.39 26.24
C LEU A 173 11.28 -4.96 27.25
N PRO A 174 10.66 -4.14 28.14
CA PRO A 174 9.65 -4.64 29.06
C PRO A 174 8.34 -5.07 28.37
N LEU A 175 8.04 -4.53 27.18
CA LEU A 175 6.83 -4.89 26.42
C LEU A 175 6.97 -6.24 25.69
N ILE A 176 8.15 -6.52 25.15
CA ILE A 176 8.44 -7.79 24.46
C ILE A 176 8.74 -8.90 25.47
N GLY A 177 9.45 -8.56 26.55
CA GLY A 177 10.00 -9.51 27.51
C GLY A 177 11.38 -10.04 27.08
N GLU A 178 12.35 -10.01 27.99
CA GLU A 178 13.75 -10.33 27.66
C GLU A 178 13.93 -11.74 27.09
N GLN A 179 13.27 -12.74 27.70
CA GLN A 179 13.37 -14.14 27.27
C GLN A 179 12.77 -14.36 25.88
N GLN A 180 11.62 -13.73 25.60
CA GLN A 180 10.96 -13.83 24.31
C GLN A 180 11.77 -13.14 23.21
N LEU A 181 12.34 -11.96 23.52
CA LEU A 181 13.24 -11.24 22.62
C LEU A 181 14.46 -12.09 22.23
N ILE A 182 15.14 -12.68 23.21
CA ILE A 182 16.32 -13.54 22.97
C ILE A 182 15.91 -14.72 22.08
N LYS A 183 14.82 -15.40 22.44
CA LYS A 183 14.31 -16.55 21.70
C LYS A 183 14.03 -16.21 20.23
N ASP A 184 13.28 -15.14 19.96
CA ASP A 184 12.86 -14.80 18.61
C ASP A 184 14.00 -14.22 17.77
N PHE A 185 14.88 -13.41 18.37
CA PHE A 185 16.03 -12.82 17.69
C PHE A 185 17.00 -13.91 17.19
N PHE A 186 17.35 -14.90 18.03
CA PHE A 186 18.29 -15.96 17.62
C PHE A 186 17.64 -17.12 16.87
N LYS A 187 16.30 -17.25 16.91
CA LYS A 187 15.57 -18.24 16.10
C LYS A 187 15.55 -17.90 14.62
N THR A 188 15.61 -16.61 14.28
CA THR A 188 15.44 -16.13 12.90
C THR A 188 16.69 -15.43 12.39
N ARG A 189 16.95 -15.53 11.08
CA ARG A 189 18.04 -14.78 10.45
C ARG A 189 17.50 -13.45 9.90
N PRO A 190 18.28 -12.35 9.98
CA PRO A 190 17.94 -11.10 9.31
C PRO A 190 17.66 -11.33 7.83
N GLN A 191 16.61 -10.71 7.31
CA GLN A 191 16.15 -10.90 5.93
C GLN A 191 16.59 -9.73 5.05
N PHE A 192 16.89 -10.03 3.78
CA PHE A 192 17.17 -8.99 2.80
C PHE A 192 15.90 -8.26 2.39
N LEU A 193 16.02 -6.93 2.29
CA LEU A 193 15.00 -6.08 1.67
C LEU A 193 15.49 -5.71 0.28
N VAL A 194 14.64 -5.92 -0.73
CA VAL A 194 14.99 -5.68 -2.13
C VAL A 194 14.06 -4.62 -2.73
N SER A 195 14.59 -3.86 -3.68
CA SER A 195 13.80 -3.04 -4.58
C SER A 195 14.15 -3.42 -6.01
N ILE A 196 13.18 -3.96 -6.73
CA ILE A 196 13.33 -4.43 -8.10
C ILE A 196 12.34 -3.65 -8.96
N LYS A 197 12.85 -3.09 -10.04
CA LYS A 197 12.09 -2.39 -11.07
C LYS A 197 12.37 -3.07 -12.39
N CYS A 198 11.33 -3.47 -13.11
CA CYS A 198 11.47 -4.06 -14.44
C CYS A 198 10.43 -3.47 -15.41
N ARG A 199 10.69 -3.62 -16.71
CA ARG A 199 9.77 -3.32 -17.81
C ARG A 199 10.31 -4.05 -19.05
N PRO A 200 9.47 -4.61 -19.94
CA PRO A 200 8.01 -4.68 -19.87
C PRO A 200 7.49 -5.63 -18.80
N TYR A 201 6.18 -5.56 -18.49
CA TYR A 201 5.51 -6.52 -17.59
C TYR A 201 4.85 -7.68 -18.32
N HIS A 202 4.88 -7.68 -19.65
CA HIS A 202 4.25 -8.70 -20.47
C HIS A 202 5.21 -9.27 -21.50
N TYR A 203 4.86 -10.43 -22.03
CA TYR A 203 5.49 -11.03 -23.18
C TYR A 203 4.42 -11.45 -24.20
N ALA A 204 4.39 -10.74 -25.33
CA ALA A 204 3.39 -10.91 -26.39
C ALA A 204 1.96 -10.97 -25.79
N ASP A 205 1.14 -11.89 -26.29
CA ASP A 205 -0.19 -12.23 -25.81
C ASP A 205 -0.19 -13.39 -24.79
N LYS A 206 0.98 -13.77 -24.24
CA LYS A 206 1.15 -15.04 -23.51
C LYS A 206 1.31 -14.92 -22.02
N ALA A 207 2.03 -13.90 -21.54
CA ALA A 207 2.40 -13.80 -20.13
C ALA A 207 2.36 -12.36 -19.62
N LEU A 208 2.02 -12.22 -18.35
CA LEU A 208 2.02 -10.96 -17.61
C LEU A 208 2.49 -11.19 -16.17
N ILE A 209 3.29 -10.29 -15.63
CA ILE A 209 3.68 -10.24 -14.21
C ILE A 209 2.96 -9.10 -13.49
N LEU A 210 2.54 -9.35 -12.25
CA LEU A 210 1.77 -8.44 -11.40
C LEU A 210 2.35 -8.39 -9.97
N GLY A 211 2.11 -7.30 -9.25
CA GLY A 211 2.54 -7.14 -7.85
C GLY A 211 4.06 -7.27 -7.68
N ASP A 212 4.49 -7.94 -6.60
CA ASP A 212 5.91 -8.12 -6.28
C ASP A 212 6.73 -8.80 -7.39
N ALA A 213 6.10 -9.58 -8.28
CA ALA A 213 6.79 -10.15 -9.45
C ALA A 213 7.22 -9.07 -10.46
N ALA A 214 6.46 -7.96 -10.55
CA ALA A 214 6.71 -6.83 -11.43
C ALA A 214 7.49 -5.69 -10.75
N HIS A 215 7.20 -5.44 -9.46
CA HIS A 215 7.72 -4.29 -8.72
C HIS A 215 7.90 -4.57 -7.23
N ALA A 216 8.85 -5.46 -6.89
CA ALA A 216 9.23 -5.66 -5.49
C ALA A 216 9.79 -4.35 -4.89
N MET A 217 9.26 -3.94 -3.73
CA MET A 217 9.66 -2.72 -3.05
C MET A 217 9.99 -2.96 -1.59
N VAL A 218 10.81 -2.07 -1.03
CA VAL A 218 11.06 -2.06 0.41
C VAL A 218 9.78 -1.76 1.19
N PRO A 219 9.57 -2.36 2.37
CA PRO A 219 8.28 -2.33 3.07
C PRO A 219 7.98 -1.00 3.79
N TYR A 220 8.79 0.05 3.59
CA TYR A 220 8.72 1.25 4.41
C TYR A 220 7.47 2.10 4.16
N TYR A 221 6.77 1.97 3.03
CA TYR A 221 5.49 2.68 2.82
C TYR A 221 4.24 1.82 3.11
N GLY A 222 4.39 0.51 3.30
CA GLY A 222 3.24 -0.41 3.40
C GLY A 222 2.38 -0.44 2.14
N GLN A 223 2.96 -0.24 0.95
CA GLN A 223 2.22 -0.12 -0.32
C GLN A 223 2.37 -1.31 -1.27
N GLY A 224 3.25 -2.28 -1.03
CA GLY A 224 3.44 -3.43 -1.94
C GLY A 224 2.14 -4.19 -2.24
N MET A 225 1.43 -4.63 -1.19
CA MET A 225 0.10 -5.27 -1.34
C MET A 225 -0.91 -4.34 -2.01
N ASN A 226 -0.99 -3.07 -1.57
CA ASN A 226 -1.97 -2.12 -2.09
C ASN A 226 -1.75 -1.80 -3.57
N ALA A 227 -0.50 -1.66 -4.00
CA ALA A 227 -0.11 -1.45 -5.38
C ALA A 227 -0.38 -2.70 -6.22
N GLY A 228 -0.05 -3.89 -5.72
CA GLY A 228 -0.33 -5.14 -6.41
C GLY A 228 -1.84 -5.40 -6.58
N MET A 229 -2.66 -5.08 -5.57
CA MET A 229 -4.12 -5.15 -5.70
C MET A 229 -4.66 -4.13 -6.71
N GLU A 230 -4.10 -2.92 -6.73
CA GLU A 230 -4.42 -1.90 -7.74
C GLU A 230 -4.02 -2.34 -9.16
N ASP A 231 -2.94 -3.11 -9.32
CA ASP A 231 -2.58 -3.71 -10.61
C ASP A 231 -3.72 -4.59 -11.14
N VAL A 232 -4.31 -5.41 -10.27
CA VAL A 232 -5.43 -6.28 -10.66
C VAL A 232 -6.63 -5.45 -11.11
N THR A 233 -6.98 -4.40 -10.37
CA THR A 233 -8.07 -3.49 -10.77
C THR A 233 -7.79 -2.85 -12.13
N LEU A 234 -6.57 -2.31 -12.33
CA LEU A 234 -6.19 -1.70 -13.60
C LEU A 234 -6.24 -2.70 -14.76
N LEU A 235 -5.76 -3.93 -14.54
CA LEU A 235 -5.78 -4.99 -15.55
C LEU A 235 -7.22 -5.37 -15.91
N THR A 236 -8.10 -5.53 -14.92
CA THR A 236 -9.53 -5.81 -15.14
C THR A 236 -10.18 -4.69 -15.95
N ASP A 237 -9.92 -3.43 -15.62
CA ASP A 237 -10.44 -2.26 -16.35
C ASP A 237 -9.98 -2.22 -17.82
N ILE A 238 -8.73 -2.63 -18.08
CA ILE A 238 -8.19 -2.70 -19.44
C ILE A 238 -8.79 -3.88 -20.20
N LEU A 239 -8.88 -5.07 -19.58
CA LEU A 239 -9.49 -6.25 -20.18
C LEU A 239 -10.96 -6.02 -20.55
N ALA A 240 -11.68 -5.21 -19.76
CA ALA A 240 -13.07 -4.83 -20.05
C ALA A 240 -13.23 -4.04 -21.35
N LYS A 241 -12.15 -3.45 -21.90
CA LYS A 241 -12.16 -2.76 -23.21
C LYS A 241 -12.21 -3.73 -24.39
N GLN A 242 -12.02 -5.03 -24.17
CA GLN A 242 -12.10 -6.09 -25.19
C GLN A 242 -11.17 -5.89 -26.39
N LEU A 243 -9.99 -5.30 -26.17
CA LEU A 243 -8.92 -5.20 -27.17
C LEU A 243 -8.30 -6.59 -27.44
N PRO A 244 -7.55 -6.75 -28.56
CA PRO A 244 -6.65 -7.87 -28.73
C PRO A 244 -5.74 -8.08 -27.50
N LEU A 245 -5.38 -9.33 -27.21
CA LEU A 245 -4.71 -9.65 -25.94
C LEU A 245 -3.30 -9.06 -25.85
N ASP A 246 -2.55 -9.10 -26.95
CA ASP A 246 -1.26 -8.42 -27.08
C ASP A 246 -1.38 -6.92 -26.82
N GLU A 247 -2.35 -6.24 -27.44
CA GLU A 247 -2.63 -4.81 -27.20
C GLU A 247 -3.04 -4.55 -25.74
N THR A 248 -3.84 -5.43 -25.15
CA THR A 248 -4.27 -5.34 -23.75
C THR A 248 -3.09 -5.42 -22.79
N LEU A 249 -2.21 -6.41 -22.97
CA LEU A 249 -1.06 -6.61 -22.09
C LEU A 249 0.01 -5.50 -22.27
N ALA A 250 0.18 -5.02 -23.51
CA ALA A 250 1.00 -3.84 -23.80
C ALA A 250 0.44 -2.58 -23.14
N LEU A 251 -0.86 -2.34 -23.27
CA LEU A 251 -1.54 -1.20 -22.66
C LEU A 251 -1.45 -1.24 -21.12
N PHE A 252 -1.56 -2.41 -20.51
CA PHE A 252 -1.34 -2.56 -19.06
C PHE A 252 0.07 -2.14 -18.67
N THR A 253 1.08 -2.63 -19.39
CA THR A 253 2.49 -2.27 -19.13
C THR A 253 2.67 -0.76 -19.22
N GLU A 254 2.24 -0.13 -20.32
CA GLU A 254 2.38 1.31 -20.55
C GLU A 254 1.59 2.18 -19.58
N SER A 255 0.45 1.68 -19.11
CA SER A 255 -0.35 2.39 -18.10
C SER A 255 0.25 2.32 -16.71
N ARG A 256 0.98 1.23 -16.38
CA ARG A 256 1.37 0.94 -15.00
C ARG A 256 2.82 1.22 -14.64
N TRP A 257 3.77 1.05 -15.56
CA TRP A 257 5.20 0.99 -15.19
C TRP A 257 5.70 2.25 -14.48
N GLN A 258 5.22 3.43 -14.86
CA GLN A 258 5.61 4.70 -14.23
C GLN A 258 5.14 4.79 -12.78
N ASP A 259 3.92 4.32 -12.51
CA ASP A 259 3.35 4.33 -11.17
C ASP A 259 4.02 3.27 -10.28
N ALA A 260 4.31 2.10 -10.83
CA ALA A 260 5.06 1.04 -10.16
C ALA A 260 6.49 1.52 -9.80
N PHE A 261 7.17 2.23 -10.70
CA PHE A 261 8.49 2.79 -10.41
C PHE A 261 8.41 3.88 -9.35
N ALA A 262 7.41 4.76 -9.45
CA ALA A 262 7.18 5.85 -8.51
C ALA A 262 6.91 5.32 -7.09
N ILE A 263 6.15 4.25 -6.91
CA ILE A 263 5.89 3.71 -5.58
C ILE A 263 7.11 3.03 -4.96
N CYS A 264 7.96 2.37 -5.76
CA CYS A 264 9.26 1.90 -5.29
C CYS A 264 10.15 3.05 -4.81
N ASP A 265 10.19 4.17 -5.54
CA ASP A 265 10.95 5.37 -5.14
C ASP A 265 10.38 6.01 -3.88
N LEU A 266 9.05 6.12 -3.78
CA LEU A 266 8.38 6.62 -2.59
C LEU A 266 8.67 5.75 -1.38
N ALA A 267 8.70 4.42 -1.54
CA ALA A 267 9.04 3.50 -0.47
C ALA A 267 10.49 3.70 0.03
N MET A 268 11.45 3.86 -0.89
CA MET A 268 12.83 4.21 -0.54
C MET A 268 12.94 5.60 0.10
N TYR A 269 12.19 6.59 -0.38
CA TYR A 269 12.14 7.91 0.25
C TYR A 269 11.57 7.83 1.68
N ASN A 270 10.54 7.02 1.93
CA ASN A 270 9.94 6.92 3.25
C ASN A 270 10.83 6.23 4.27
N TYR A 271 11.77 5.38 3.84
CA TYR A 271 12.87 4.91 4.70
C TYR A 271 13.66 6.08 5.29
N VAL A 272 14.05 7.04 4.44
CA VAL A 272 14.79 8.25 4.86
C VAL A 272 13.92 9.14 5.75
N GLU A 273 12.64 9.29 5.41
CA GLU A 273 11.67 10.05 6.21
C GLU A 273 11.57 9.49 7.64
N MET A 274 11.38 8.17 7.77
CA MET A 274 11.23 7.51 9.07
C MET A 274 12.52 7.50 9.89
N ARG A 275 13.69 7.34 9.24
CA ARG A 275 14.99 7.25 9.94
C ARG A 275 15.46 8.59 10.51
N ASP A 276 15.29 9.67 9.76
CA ASP A 276 15.98 10.95 10.02
C ASP A 276 15.04 12.16 9.96
N LEU A 277 14.28 12.34 8.88
CA LEU A 277 13.58 13.61 8.64
C LEU A 277 12.55 13.94 9.72
N THR A 278 11.87 12.93 10.28
CA THR A 278 10.88 13.12 11.36
C THR A 278 11.44 13.80 12.62
N LYS A 279 12.75 13.70 12.86
CA LYS A 279 13.44 14.34 14.00
C LYS A 279 13.79 15.81 13.74
N ARG A 280 13.79 16.25 12.48
CA ARG A 280 14.19 17.60 12.08
C ARG A 280 13.04 18.61 12.26
N TRP A 281 13.32 19.76 12.86
CA TRP A 281 12.30 20.79 13.09
C TRP A 281 11.72 21.35 11.78
N THR A 282 12.55 21.52 10.75
CA THR A 282 12.15 22.03 9.43
C THR A 282 11.12 21.12 8.75
N PHE A 283 11.29 19.80 8.93
CA PHE A 283 10.37 18.81 8.41
C PHE A 283 9.02 18.86 9.14
N ARG A 284 9.04 19.01 10.48
CA ARG A 284 7.82 19.17 11.29
C ARG A 284 7.06 20.45 10.92
N LEU A 285 7.78 21.57 10.74
CA LEU A 285 7.20 22.83 10.26
C LEU A 285 6.57 22.62 8.88
N ARG A 286 7.25 21.92 7.98
CA ARG A 286 6.70 21.64 6.65
C ARG A 286 5.42 20.80 6.72
N LYS A 287 5.36 19.75 7.55
CA LYS A 287 4.13 18.95 7.72
C LYS A 287 3.00 19.77 8.33
N TRP A 288 3.31 20.64 9.29
CA TRP A 288 2.32 21.56 9.85
C TRP A 288 1.77 22.52 8.79
N LEU A 289 2.64 23.09 7.96
CA LEU A 289 2.25 23.96 6.83
C LEU A 289 1.42 23.19 5.80
N ASP A 290 1.84 21.98 5.41
CA ASP A 290 1.06 21.14 4.49
C ASP A 290 -0.34 20.85 5.05
N THR A 291 -0.45 20.63 6.37
CA THR A 291 -1.74 20.42 7.04
C THR A 291 -2.60 21.68 7.05
N LEU A 292 -1.99 22.85 7.33
CA LEU A 292 -2.69 24.13 7.29
C LEU A 292 -3.20 24.44 5.88
N LEU A 293 -2.35 24.28 4.87
CA LEU A 293 -2.70 24.50 3.47
C LEU A 293 -3.76 23.51 2.99
N PHE A 294 -3.69 22.23 3.39
CA PHE A 294 -4.72 21.26 3.05
C PHE A 294 -6.08 21.61 3.68
N ARG A 295 -6.07 22.18 4.90
CA ARG A 295 -7.28 22.66 5.57
C ARG A 295 -7.90 23.86 4.86
N LEU A 296 -7.08 24.83 4.43
CA LEU A 296 -7.54 26.05 3.78
C LEU A 296 -7.90 25.83 2.31
N PHE A 297 -7.15 24.95 1.64
CA PHE A 297 -7.25 24.66 0.22
C PHE A 297 -7.28 23.14 0.03
N PRO A 298 -8.46 22.51 -0.09
CA PRO A 298 -8.59 21.06 -0.23
C PRO A 298 -7.83 20.45 -1.44
N GLY A 299 -7.48 21.26 -2.45
CA GLY A 299 -6.61 20.85 -3.55
C GLY A 299 -5.14 20.63 -3.15
N TRP A 300 -4.69 21.18 -2.01
CA TRP A 300 -3.34 20.96 -1.48
C TRP A 300 -3.26 19.61 -0.75
N ILE A 301 -3.24 18.51 -1.51
CA ILE A 301 -3.20 17.18 -0.90
C ILE A 301 -1.76 16.85 -0.44
N PRO A 302 -1.49 16.60 0.84
CA PRO A 302 -0.15 16.21 1.30
C PRO A 302 0.28 14.87 0.70
N LEU A 303 1.60 14.67 0.52
CA LEU A 303 2.14 13.46 -0.12
C LEU A 303 1.67 12.16 0.54
N TYR A 304 1.61 12.11 1.87
CA TYR A 304 1.16 10.90 2.56
C TYR A 304 -0.32 10.60 2.26
N ASN A 305 -1.17 11.63 2.29
CA ASN A 305 -2.59 11.50 1.98
C ASN A 305 -2.83 11.10 0.53
N SER A 306 -2.09 11.68 -0.43
CA SER A 306 -2.24 11.32 -1.85
C SER A 306 -1.88 9.86 -2.11
N VAL A 307 -0.82 9.34 -1.48
CA VAL A 307 -0.40 7.95 -1.63
C VAL A 307 -1.35 6.98 -0.93
N SER A 308 -1.68 7.23 0.34
CA SER A 308 -2.37 6.27 1.21
C SER A 308 -3.89 6.37 1.22
N PHE A 309 -4.46 7.55 0.98
CA PHE A 309 -5.89 7.82 1.14
C PHE A 309 -6.61 8.28 -0.13
N SER A 310 -5.91 8.24 -1.26
CA SER A 310 -6.50 8.54 -2.58
C SER A 310 -6.12 7.46 -3.61
N SER A 311 -6.76 7.50 -4.78
CA SER A 311 -6.39 6.71 -5.96
C SER A 311 -5.60 7.55 -7.00
N MET A 312 -5.00 8.67 -6.60
CA MET A 312 -4.12 9.46 -7.48
C MET A 312 -2.98 8.58 -8.01
N PRO A 313 -2.69 8.53 -9.31
CA PRO A 313 -1.53 7.78 -9.83
C PRO A 313 -0.24 8.11 -9.05
N TYR A 314 0.56 7.10 -8.69
CA TYR A 314 1.75 7.31 -7.86
C TYR A 314 2.74 8.31 -8.49
N ARG A 315 2.88 8.33 -9.82
CA ARG A 315 3.67 9.34 -10.55
C ARG A 315 3.14 10.75 -10.34
N GLN A 316 1.82 10.92 -10.26
CA GLN A 316 1.18 12.19 -9.97
C GLN A 316 1.36 12.60 -8.51
N CYS A 317 1.41 11.65 -7.56
CA CYS A 317 1.75 11.97 -6.17
C CYS A 317 3.13 12.64 -6.06
N ILE A 318 4.13 12.11 -6.77
CA ILE A 318 5.48 12.70 -6.85
C ILE A 318 5.44 14.06 -7.55
N ALA A 319 4.77 14.16 -8.70
CA ALA A 319 4.67 15.40 -9.45
C ALA A 319 3.98 16.52 -8.65
N ASN A 320 2.88 16.19 -7.96
CA ASN A 320 2.15 17.11 -7.09
C ASN A 320 3.05 17.58 -5.94
N ARG A 321 3.80 16.67 -5.29
CA ARG A 321 4.74 17.06 -4.25
C ARG A 321 5.82 18.00 -4.77
N LYS A 322 6.39 17.71 -5.94
CA LYS A 322 7.41 18.55 -6.57
C LYS A 322 6.87 19.94 -6.89
N TRP A 323 5.64 20.03 -7.40
CA TRP A 323 4.96 21.29 -7.65
C TRP A 323 4.74 22.09 -6.35
N GLN A 324 4.23 21.44 -5.29
CA GLN A 324 4.07 22.05 -3.96
C GLN A 324 5.39 22.62 -3.43
N ASP A 325 6.48 21.86 -3.56
CA ASP A 325 7.82 22.27 -3.13
C ASP A 325 8.35 23.47 -3.93
N GLN A 326 8.12 23.50 -5.25
CA GLN A 326 8.49 24.62 -6.10
C GLN A 326 7.70 25.89 -5.76
N LEU A 327 6.39 25.76 -5.54
CA LEU A 327 5.53 26.88 -5.19
C LEU A 327 5.95 27.51 -3.86
N LEU A 328 6.21 26.70 -2.82
CA LEU A 328 6.67 27.20 -1.53
C LEU A 328 8.05 27.84 -1.60
N LYS A 329 8.96 27.32 -2.43
CA LYS A 329 10.26 27.97 -2.70
C LYS A 329 10.09 29.34 -3.36
N ARG A 330 9.18 29.48 -4.33
CA ARG A 330 8.89 30.76 -4.99
C ARG A 330 8.28 31.77 -4.02
N ILE A 331 7.32 31.35 -3.21
CA ILE A 331 6.67 32.22 -2.21
C ILE A 331 7.69 32.68 -1.17
N SER A 332 8.48 31.77 -0.59
CA SER A 332 9.51 32.14 0.39
C SER A 332 10.57 33.08 -0.20
N GLY A 333 11.04 32.83 -1.43
CA GLY A 333 11.96 33.72 -2.12
C GLY A 333 11.37 35.12 -2.35
N ALA A 334 10.11 35.21 -2.79
CA ALA A 334 9.42 36.48 -2.98
C ALA A 334 9.24 37.25 -1.66
N THR A 335 8.84 36.58 -0.57
CA THR A 335 8.69 37.21 0.75
C THR A 335 10.01 37.75 1.28
N ILE A 336 11.12 37.01 1.12
CA ILE A 336 12.45 37.46 1.51
C ILE A 336 12.86 38.69 0.70
N LEU A 337 12.64 38.66 -0.62
CA LEU A 337 12.95 39.80 -1.49
C LEU A 337 12.16 41.05 -1.10
N THR A 338 10.85 40.91 -0.88
CA THR A 338 10.00 42.03 -0.42
C THR A 338 10.50 42.57 0.91
N ALA A 339 10.82 41.71 1.88
CA ALA A 339 11.32 42.14 3.19
C ALA A 339 12.65 42.91 3.07
N ILE A 340 13.57 42.47 2.19
CA ILE A 340 14.85 43.15 1.93
C ILE A 340 14.61 44.51 1.29
N VAL A 341 13.75 44.59 0.26
CA VAL A 341 13.44 45.85 -0.44
C VAL A 341 12.77 46.84 0.50
N THR A 342 11.75 46.41 1.26
CA THR A 342 11.05 47.28 2.21
C THR A 342 11.98 47.70 3.35
N GLY A 343 12.79 46.79 3.90
CA GLY A 343 13.77 47.11 4.93
C GLY A 343 14.84 48.09 4.44
N GLY A 344 15.34 47.89 3.21
CA GLY A 344 16.29 48.81 2.56
C GLY A 344 15.69 50.18 2.29
N ALA A 345 14.43 50.26 1.86
CA ALA A 345 13.73 51.52 1.64
C ALA A 345 13.51 52.28 2.96
N ILE A 346 13.07 51.60 4.03
CA ILE A 346 12.92 52.20 5.36
C ILE A 346 14.27 52.66 5.91
N TYR A 347 15.33 51.88 5.71
CA TYR A 347 16.68 52.26 6.12
C TYR A 347 17.19 53.48 5.36
N ALA A 348 17.03 53.52 4.03
CA ALA A 348 17.42 54.67 3.21
C ALA A 348 16.64 55.95 3.60
N GLN A 349 15.36 55.83 3.94
CA GLN A 349 14.55 56.94 4.46
C GLN A 349 14.98 57.45 5.85
N ARG A 350 15.83 56.73 6.59
CA ARG A 350 16.38 57.21 7.87
C ARG A 350 17.68 58.00 7.71
N PHE A 351 18.29 57.98 6.52
CA PHE A 351 19.55 58.69 6.21
C PHE A 351 19.41 59.77 5.13
N LEU A 352 18.19 59.97 4.63
CA LEU A 352 17.72 61.17 3.93
C LEU A 352 16.87 61.99 4.91
#